data_AF-A0A0D6XPP1-F1
#
_entry.id   AF-A0A0D6XPP1-F1
#
_cell.length_a   1.000
_cell.length_b   1.000
_cell.length_c   1.000
_cell.angle_alpha   90.00
_cell.angle_beta   90.00
_cell.angle_gamma   90.00
#
_symmetry.space_group_name_H-M   'P 1'
#
loop_
_entity.id
_entity.type
_entity.pdbx_description
1 polymer ?
#
loop_
_entity_poly.entity_id
_entity_poly.type
_entity_poly.pdbx_seq_one_letter_code
_entity_poly.pdbx_strand_id
1 'polypeptide(L)'
;MSEKRLSYLFTTFNTFIISGVALFTPILYIFLIKLGYSYTEVGIYLSVFWGASAISELPSGILADTIGQKQIVILSCIFRAVGLAFLVTDQFILLIISGLVTGVAEAMLSGSLT
;
A
#
# COMPACT_ATOMS: atom_id res chain seq x y z
N MET A 1 22.14 2.50 25.58
CA MET A 1 21.77 1.32 24.75
C MET A 1 20.32 1.52 24.29
N SER A 2 20.05 2.28 23.21
CA SER A 2 18.65 2.44 22.77
C SER A 2 18.48 2.86 21.31
N GLU A 3 19.10 3.95 20.83
CA GLU A 3 18.77 4.50 19.50
C GLU A 3 19.21 3.64 18.32
N LYS A 4 20.46 3.19 18.29
CA LYS A 4 20.98 2.35 17.18
C LYS A 4 20.21 1.03 17.04
N ARG A 5 19.78 0.44 18.16
CA ARG A 5 18.99 -0.81 18.17
C ARG A 5 17.57 -0.57 17.66
N LEU A 6 16.94 0.55 18.04
CA LEU A 6 15.61 0.94 17.56
C LEU A 6 15.61 1.22 16.05
N SER A 7 16.63 1.92 15.55
CA SER A 7 16.80 2.18 14.11
C SER A 7 16.98 0.87 13.34
N TYR A 8 17.84 -0.04 13.82
CA TYR A 8 18.05 -1.35 13.16
C TYR A 8 16.77 -2.21 13.13
N LEU A 9 16.00 -2.20 14.22
CA LEU A 9 14.74 -2.91 14.30
C LEU A 9 13.71 -2.33 13.31
N PHE A 10 13.63 -1.00 13.23
CA PHE A 10 12.74 -0.31 12.29
C PHE A 10 13.10 -0.60 10.83
N THR A 11 14.38 -0.53 10.47
CA THR A 11 14.84 -0.85 9.10
C THR A 11 14.54 -2.30 8.75
N THR A 12 14.86 -3.23 9.65
CA THR A 12 14.60 -4.67 9.43
C THR A 12 13.11 -4.93 9.24
N PHE A 13 12.27 -4.33 10.09
CA PHE A 13 10.81 -4.40 9.95
C PHE A 13 10.32 -3.83 8.61
N ASN A 14 10.83 -2.68 8.19
CA ASN A 14 10.46 -2.07 6.90
C ASN A 14 10.85 -2.96 5.71
N THR A 15 12.03 -3.59 5.75
CA THR A 15 12.46 -4.55 4.73
C THR A 15 11.50 -5.75 4.63
N PHE A 16 11.02 -6.28 5.76
CA PHE A 16 10.02 -7.34 5.76
C PHE A 16 8.70 -6.88 5.12
N ILE A 17 8.23 -5.66 5.41
CA ILE A 17 7.02 -5.12 4.77
C ILE A 17 7.20 -5.08 3.25
N ILE A 18 8.27 -4.44 2.77
CA ILE A 18 8.50 -4.25 1.32
C ILE A 18 8.59 -5.58 0.58
N SER A 19 9.28 -6.57 1.15
CA SER A 19 9.36 -7.92 0.56
C SER A 19 7.99 -8.60 0.47
N GLY A 20 7.12 -8.41 1.47
CA GLY A 20 5.73 -8.88 1.42
C GLY A 20 4.93 -8.22 0.29
N VAL A 21 5.07 -6.91 0.10
CA VAL A 21 4.39 -6.17 -0.98
C VAL A 21 4.84 -6.65 -2.35
N ALA A 22 6.14 -6.84 -2.54
CA ALA A 22 6.70 -7.28 -3.82
C ALA A 22 6.14 -8.63 -4.27
N LEU A 23 5.88 -9.54 -3.32
CA LEU A 23 5.22 -10.82 -3.59
C LEU A 23 3.71 -10.67 -3.81
N PHE A 24 3.08 -9.70 -3.15
CA PHE A 24 1.64 -9.50 -3.21
C PHE A 24 1.16 -9.05 -4.59
N THR A 25 1.87 -8.15 -5.26
CA THR A 25 1.46 -7.57 -6.56
C THR A 25 1.17 -8.61 -7.66
N PRO A 26 2.08 -9.57 -7.99
CA PRO A 26 1.80 -10.58 -9.02
C PRO A 26 0.72 -11.59 -8.57
N ILE A 27 0.65 -11.91 -7.28
CA ILE A 27 -0.32 -12.85 -6.73
C ILE A 27 -1.73 -12.25 -6.77
N LEU A 28 -1.86 -10.96 -6.48
CA LEU A 28 -3.12 -10.24 -6.41
C LEU A 28 -3.86 -10.26 -7.76
N TYR A 29 -3.15 -10.03 -8.86
CA TYR A 29 -3.75 -10.08 -10.19
C TYR A 29 -4.42 -11.43 -10.46
N ILE A 30 -3.68 -12.51 -10.24
CA ILE A 30 -4.18 -13.89 -10.45
C ILE A 30 -5.33 -14.18 -9.48
N PHE A 31 -5.23 -13.72 -8.24
CA PHE A 31 -6.26 -13.89 -7.23
C PHE A 31 -7.57 -13.21 -7.63
N LEU A 32 -7.55 -11.97 -8.12
CA LEU A 32 -8.75 -11.25 -8.56
C LEU A 32 -9.43 -11.95 -9.75
N ILE A 33 -8.67 -12.45 -10.71
CA ILE A 33 -9.22 -13.25 -11.82
C ILE A 33 -9.87 -14.54 -11.27
N LYS A 34 -9.26 -15.19 -10.28
CA LYS A 34 -9.84 -16.39 -9.63
C LYS A 34 -11.09 -16.10 -8.80
N LEU A 35 -11.25 -14.88 -8.29
CA LEU A 35 -12.48 -14.41 -7.63
C LEU A 35 -13.63 -14.14 -8.63
N GLY A 36 -13.37 -14.20 -9.94
CA GLY A 36 -14.39 -14.02 -10.96
C GLY A 36 -14.43 -12.62 -11.57
N TYR A 37 -13.52 -11.73 -11.19
CA TYR A 37 -13.37 -10.43 -11.86
C TYR A 37 -12.87 -10.62 -13.28
N SER A 38 -13.40 -9.82 -14.21
CA SER A 38 -12.94 -9.75 -15.58
C SER A 38 -11.57 -9.07 -15.69
N TYR A 39 -10.84 -9.37 -16.76
CA TYR A 39 -9.57 -8.71 -17.07
C TYR A 39 -9.69 -7.18 -17.12
N THR A 40 -10.82 -6.67 -17.59
CA THR A 40 -11.10 -5.22 -17.65
C THR A 40 -11.26 -4.63 -16.25
N GLU A 41 -12.01 -5.28 -15.36
CA GLU A 41 -12.19 -4.82 -13.98
C GLU A 41 -10.87 -4.81 -13.21
N VAL A 42 -10.05 -5.83 -13.37
CA VAL A 42 -8.70 -5.89 -12.76
C VAL A 42 -7.79 -4.80 -13.35
N GLY A 43 -7.87 -4.54 -14.66
CA GLY A 43 -7.14 -3.45 -15.29
C GLY A 43 -7.54 -2.06 -14.77
N ILE A 44 -8.84 -1.84 -14.55
CA ILE A 44 -9.35 -0.60 -13.93
C ILE A 44 -8.87 -0.50 -12.48
N TYR A 45 -8.95 -1.57 -11.70
CA TYR A 45 -8.42 -1.61 -10.33
C TYR A 45 -6.94 -1.20 -10.29
N LEU A 46 -6.10 -1.80 -11.14
CA LEU A 46 -4.67 -1.46 -11.21
C LEU A 46 -4.44 -0.01 -11.62
N SER A 47 -5.23 0.50 -12.57
CA SER A 47 -5.15 1.90 -13.01
C SER A 47 -5.49 2.87 -11.87
N VAL A 48 -6.53 2.56 -11.10
CA VAL A 48 -6.92 3.35 -9.91
C VAL A 48 -5.85 3.28 -8.84
N PHE A 49 -5.31 2.09 -8.57
CA PHE A 49 -4.23 1.90 -7.60
C PHE A 49 -3.01 2.76 -7.93
N TRP A 50 -2.48 2.65 -9.15
CA TRP A 50 -1.29 3.40 -9.57
C TRP A 50 -1.58 4.89 -9.70
N GLY A 51 -2.77 5.27 -10.18
CA GLY A 51 -3.20 6.66 -10.24
C GLY A 51 -3.28 7.31 -8.85
N ALA A 52 -3.90 6.62 -7.88
CA ALA A 52 -3.99 7.08 -6.51
C ALA A 52 -2.60 7.19 -5.85
N SER A 53 -1.72 6.20 -6.10
CA SER A 53 -0.34 6.24 -5.61
C SER A 53 0.41 7.45 -6.17
N ALA A 54 0.39 7.66 -7.48
CA ALA A 54 1.09 8.77 -8.13
C ALA A 54 0.62 10.14 -7.63
N ILE A 55 -0.70 10.33 -7.46
CA ILE A 55 -1.27 11.57 -6.92
C ILE A 55 -0.86 11.76 -5.45
N SER A 56 -0.81 10.67 -4.69
CA SER A 56 -0.55 10.70 -3.24
C SER A 56 0.94 10.76 -2.89
N GLU A 57 1.83 10.55 -3.85
CA GLU A 57 3.27 10.51 -3.63
C GLU A 57 3.79 11.84 -3.06
N LEU A 58 3.52 12.95 -3.75
CA LEU A 58 3.90 14.29 -3.28
C LEU A 58 3.33 14.65 -1.89
N PRO A 59 2.00 14.55 -1.63
CA PRO A 59 1.47 14.88 -0.32
C PRO A 59 1.95 13.92 0.77
N SER A 60 2.17 12.64 0.45
CA SER A 60 2.71 11.68 1.42
C SER A 60 4.15 12.00 1.82
N GLY A 61 4.97 12.49 0.88
CA GLY A 61 6.32 12.98 1.17
C GLY A 61 6.32 14.19 2.10
N ILE A 62 5.47 15.19 1.81
CA ILE A 62 5.30 16.38 2.68
C ILE A 62 4.84 15.96 4.09
N LEU A 63 3.93 14.98 4.18
CA LEU A 63 3.50 14.43 5.46
C LEU A 63 4.64 13.71 6.18
N ALA A 64 5.49 12.94 5.47
CA ALA A 64 6.66 12.28 6.05
C ALA A 64 7.66 13.27 6.64
N ASP A 65 7.88 14.39 5.97
CA ASP A 65 8.78 15.45 6.45
C ASP A 65 8.22 16.19 7.68
N THR A 66 6.89 16.25 7.83
CA THR A 66 6.24 17.01 8.91
C THR A 66 5.95 16.19 10.16
N ILE A 67 5.42 14.96 10.02
CA ILE A 67 5.07 14.10 11.17
C ILE A 67 6.08 12.97 11.42
N GLY A 68 7.06 12.82 10.52
CA GLY A 68 8.14 11.85 10.62
C GLY A 68 7.83 10.51 9.94
N GLN A 69 8.86 9.92 9.33
CA GLN A 69 8.77 8.68 8.54
C GLN A 69 8.17 7.50 9.30
N LYS A 70 8.51 7.33 10.59
CA LYS A 70 7.98 6.22 11.39
C LYS A 70 6.45 6.27 11.49
N GLN A 71 5.86 7.45 11.63
CA GLN A 71 4.40 7.61 11.74
C GLN A 71 3.74 7.33 10.39
N ILE A 72 4.35 7.78 9.29
CA ILE A 72 3.85 7.52 7.93
C ILE A 72 3.85 6.02 7.60
N VAL A 73 4.89 5.27 7.98
CA VAL A 73 4.92 3.82 7.79
C VAL A 73 3.83 3.11 8.61
N ILE A 74 3.50 3.61 9.80
CA ILE A 74 2.39 3.04 10.58
C ILE A 74 1.04 3.34 9.90
N LEU A 75 0.84 4.58 9.43
CA LEU A 75 -0.37 4.96 8.72
C LEU A 75 -0.53 4.19 7.41
N SER A 76 0.56 3.95 6.67
CA SER A 76 0.52 3.15 5.44
C SER A 76 0.04 1.73 5.74
N CYS A 77 0.51 1.12 6.82
CA CYS A 77 0.05 -0.21 7.24
C CYS A 77 -1.46 -0.22 7.57
N ILE A 78 -1.96 0.81 8.25
CA ILE A 78 -3.38 0.93 8.60
C ILE A 78 -4.23 1.09 7.32
N PHE A 79 -3.85 2.02 6.42
CA PHE A 79 -4.56 2.23 5.16
C PHE A 79 -4.54 0.96 4.32
N ARG A 80 -3.39 0.29 4.21
CA ARG A 80 -3.27 -0.99 3.50
C ARG A 80 -4.22 -2.03 4.06
N ALA A 81 -4.26 -2.20 5.39
CA ALA A 81 -5.15 -3.18 6.03
C ALA A 81 -6.64 -2.88 5.75
N VAL A 82 -7.04 -1.61 5.84
CA VAL A 82 -8.41 -1.17 5.50
C VAL A 82 -8.73 -1.42 4.03
N GLY A 83 -7.83 -1.05 3.13
CA GLY A 83 -8.00 -1.28 1.70
C GLY A 83 -8.14 -2.77 1.36
N LEU A 84 -7.33 -3.63 1.96
CA LEU A 84 -7.41 -5.07 1.78
C LEU A 84 -8.70 -5.67 2.36
N ALA A 85 -9.25 -5.12 3.44
CA ALA A 85 -10.53 -5.58 3.98
C ALA A 85 -11.69 -5.40 2.98
N PHE A 86 -11.66 -4.33 2.18
CA PHE A 86 -12.65 -4.12 1.10
C PHE A 86 -12.48 -5.10 -0.08
N LEU A 87 -11.29 -5.65 -0.27
CA LEU A 87 -10.98 -6.59 -1.35
C LEU A 87 -11.64 -7.98 -1.17
N VAL A 88 -12.14 -8.30 0.03
CA VAL A 88 -12.76 -9.60 0.38
C VAL A 88 -14.20 -9.71 -0.13
N THR A 89 -14.67 -8.76 -0.94
CA THR A 89 -16.06 -8.68 -1.39
C THR A 89 -16.16 -8.82 -2.90
N ASP A 90 -17.27 -9.37 -3.40
CA ASP A 90 -17.56 -9.55 -4.83
C ASP A 90 -18.20 -8.28 -5.45
N GLN A 91 -17.93 -7.10 -4.89
CA GLN A 91 -18.49 -5.85 -5.37
C GLN A 91 -17.43 -4.99 -6.04
N PHE A 92 -17.62 -4.71 -7.33
CA PHE A 92 -16.70 -3.89 -8.10
C PHE A 92 -16.43 -2.51 -7.48
N ILE A 93 -17.44 -1.86 -6.90
CA ILE A 93 -17.26 -0.56 -6.22
C ILE A 93 -16.28 -0.69 -5.04
N LEU A 94 -16.39 -1.76 -4.24
CA LEU A 94 -15.51 -2.02 -3.12
C LEU A 94 -14.10 -2.39 -3.59
N LEU A 95 -13.97 -3.06 -4.74
CA LEU A 95 -12.67 -3.28 -5.39
C LEU A 95 -12.01 -1.94 -5.77
N ILE A 96 -12.76 -0.98 -6.34
CA ILE A 96 -12.22 0.34 -6.67
C ILE A 96 -11.82 1.13 -5.42
N ILE A 97 -12.63 1.10 -4.36
CA ILE A 97 -12.29 1.72 -3.07
C ILE A 97 -11.03 1.08 -2.48
N SER A 98 -10.91 -0.25 -2.57
CA SER A 98 -9.72 -0.99 -2.18
C SER A 98 -8.48 -0.48 -2.93
N GLY A 99 -8.56 -0.35 -4.25
CA GLY A 99 -7.47 0.16 -5.09
C GLY A 99 -7.05 1.58 -4.73
N LEU A 100 -8.02 2.47 -4.48
CA LEU A 100 -7.78 3.84 -4.03
C LEU A 100 -7.02 3.87 -2.70
N VAL A 101 -7.54 3.18 -1.68
CA VAL A 101 -6.98 3.20 -0.32
C VAL A 101 -5.61 2.52 -0.28
N THR A 102 -5.45 1.38 -0.97
CA THR A 102 -4.16 0.67 -1.03
C THR A 102 -3.13 1.41 -1.88
N GLY A 103 -3.55 2.15 -2.91
CA GLY A 103 -2.65 3.02 -3.70
C GLY A 103 -2.12 4.19 -2.87
N VAL A 104 -2.96 4.83 -2.05
CA VAL A 104 -2.51 5.85 -1.08
C VAL A 104 -1.51 5.24 -0.08
N ALA A 105 -1.81 4.05 0.44
CA ALA A 105 -0.90 3.35 1.35
C ALA A 105 0.46 3.06 0.69
N GLU A 106 0.47 2.76 -0.61
CA GLU A 106 1.70 2.49 -1.35
C GLU A 106 2.58 3.74 -1.47
N ALA A 107 2.00 4.89 -1.80
CA ALA A 107 2.72 6.16 -1.82
C ALA A 107 3.38 6.48 -0.48
N MET A 108 2.64 6.28 0.63
CA MET A 108 3.16 6.50 1.98
C MET A 108 4.32 5.57 2.33
N LEU A 109 4.32 4.33 1.83
CA LEU A 109 5.41 3.39 2.07
C LEU A 109 6.64 3.70 1.18
N SER A 110 6.41 4.06 -0.08
CA SER A 110 7.44 4.42 -1.07
C SER A 110 8.38 5.53 -0.56
N GLY A 111 7.81 6.61 -0.02
CA GLY A 111 8.57 7.77 0.47
C GLY A 111 9.41 7.53 1.73
N SER A 112 9.37 6.34 2.34
CA SER A 112 10.11 6.03 3.58
C SER A 112 11.59 5.65 3.37
N LEU A 113 12.09 5.71 2.13
CA LEU A 113 13.43 5.22 1.74
C LEU A 113 14.52 6.31 1.60
N THR A 114 14.19 7.59 1.70
CA THR A 114 15.16 8.71 1.65
C THR A 114 15.56 9.19 3.03
#